data_AF-A0A3M0XKL5-F1
#
_entry.id   AF-A0A3M0XKL5-F1
#
_cell.length_a   1.000
_cell.length_b   1.000
_cell.length_c   1.000
_cell.angle_alpha   90.00
_cell.angle_beta   90.00
_cell.angle_gamma   90.00
#
_symmetry.space_group_name_H-M   'P 1'
#
loop_
_entity.id
_entity.type
_entity.pdbx_description
1 polymer ?
#
loop_
_entity_poly.entity_id
_entity_poly.type
_entity_poly.pdbx_seq_one_letter_code
_entity_poly.pdbx_strand_id
1 'polypeptide(L)'
;MKRAIPFLVCLLLVSCEEWRTVEIEETAETVVEQGTVVEQLVGSMGFGDFLNMDISANQELQNSDIQKNHIEKAKLTLLRLTITDPPSGQDFTFLDSLEFFVESPNASKQRIAHLDAFEAGETTVDLELDDVELAPYATDDYMNVTAEVTGRRPDNDTTIEALMRIEVVAKL
;
A
#
# COMPACT_ATOMS: atom_id res chain seq x y z
N MET A 1 29.59 -8.90 -69.46
CA MET A 1 28.69 -7.79 -69.08
C MET A 1 27.96 -8.21 -67.82
N LYS A 2 28.36 -7.67 -66.65
CA LYS A 2 27.88 -8.08 -65.33
C LYS A 2 26.74 -7.15 -64.90
N ARG A 3 25.55 -7.68 -64.58
CA ARG A 3 24.42 -6.93 -64.04
C ARG A 3 24.13 -7.37 -62.60
N ALA A 4 24.18 -6.37 -61.72
CA ALA A 4 23.40 -6.08 -60.52
C ALA A 4 22.95 -7.22 -59.59
N ILE A 5 23.23 -7.06 -58.29
CA ILE A 5 22.24 -7.15 -57.19
C ILE A 5 22.70 -6.20 -56.06
N PRO A 6 21.89 -5.20 -55.63
CA PRO A 6 22.17 -4.46 -54.40
C PRO A 6 21.63 -5.26 -53.21
N PHE A 7 22.49 -5.53 -52.23
CA PHE A 7 22.15 -6.23 -51.00
C PHE A 7 21.46 -5.24 -50.06
N LEU A 8 20.14 -5.34 -49.95
CA LEU A 8 19.33 -4.59 -48.99
C LEU A 8 19.56 -5.18 -47.59
N VAL A 9 20.41 -4.55 -46.79
CA VAL A 9 20.62 -4.89 -45.38
C VAL A 9 19.44 -4.34 -44.59
N CYS A 10 18.54 -5.23 -44.17
CA CYS A 10 17.42 -4.92 -43.29
C CYS A 10 17.92 -5.00 -41.83
N LEU A 11 18.15 -3.84 -41.20
CA LEU A 11 18.53 -3.72 -39.80
C LEU A 11 17.26 -3.86 -38.94
N LEU A 12 16.98 -5.08 -38.47
CA LEU A 12 15.94 -5.33 -37.47
C LEU A 12 16.44 -4.85 -36.11
N LEU A 13 15.98 -3.66 -35.69
CA LEU A 13 16.10 -3.20 -34.30
C LEU A 13 15.13 -4.02 -33.46
N VAL A 14 15.60 -5.14 -32.93
CA VAL A 14 14.90 -5.87 -31.87
C VAL A 14 15.16 -5.09 -30.59
N SER A 15 14.21 -4.23 -30.21
CA SER A 15 14.15 -3.72 -28.84
C SER A 15 13.80 -4.90 -27.95
N CYS A 16 14.74 -5.31 -27.10
CA CYS A 16 14.47 -6.30 -26.07
C CYS A 16 13.73 -5.58 -24.96
N GLU A 17 12.45 -5.88 -24.77
CA GLU A 17 11.67 -5.35 -23.67
C GLU A 17 12.19 -5.96 -22.36
N GLU A 18 12.56 -5.11 -21.39
CA GLU A 18 13.07 -5.55 -20.09
C GLU A 18 11.96 -5.41 -19.03
N TRP A 19 11.72 -6.48 -18.28
CA TRP A 19 10.74 -6.48 -17.19
C TRP A 19 11.48 -6.47 -15.86
N ARG A 20 11.05 -5.62 -14.92
CA ARG A 20 11.59 -5.56 -13.56
C ARG A 20 10.47 -5.66 -12.53
N THR A 21 10.79 -6.28 -11.40
CA THR A 21 9.90 -6.36 -10.23
C THR A 21 10.62 -5.75 -9.04
N VAL A 22 9.95 -4.86 -8.32
CA VAL A 22 10.47 -4.15 -7.15
C VAL A 22 9.43 -4.22 -6.03
N GLU A 23 9.88 -4.47 -4.81
CA GLU A 23 9.04 -4.37 -3.62
C GLU A 23 9.27 -3.01 -2.95
N ILE A 24 8.18 -2.30 -2.70
CA ILE A 24 8.14 -1.03 -1.99
C ILE A 24 7.63 -1.32 -0.59
N GLU A 25 8.30 -0.79 0.42
CA GLU A 25 7.89 -0.87 1.82
C GLU A 25 7.68 0.54 2.37
N GLU A 26 6.51 0.77 2.98
CA GLU A 26 6.15 2.05 3.58
C GLU A 26 5.61 1.80 4.99
N THR A 27 5.98 2.66 5.93
CA THR A 27 5.48 2.62 7.30
C THR A 27 4.81 3.93 7.69
N ALA A 28 3.76 3.83 8.50
CA ALA A 28 3.06 4.97 9.08
C ALA A 28 2.71 4.68 10.53
N GLU A 29 2.82 5.67 11.41
CA GLU A 29 2.44 5.53 12.82
C GLU A 29 1.27 6.46 13.16
N THR A 30 0.42 6.02 14.08
CA THR A 30 -0.63 6.85 14.68
C THR A 30 -0.79 6.55 16.16
N VAL A 31 -1.37 7.48 16.91
CA VAL A 31 -1.68 7.29 18.33
C VAL A 31 -3.19 7.30 18.50
N VAL A 32 -3.73 6.19 18.99
CA VAL A 32 -5.12 6.11 19.42
C VAL A 32 -5.18 6.52 20.88
N GLU A 33 -5.70 7.73 21.13
CA GLU A 33 -5.84 8.27 22.48
C GLU A 33 -6.77 7.41 23.34
N GLN A 34 -6.47 7.34 24.64
CA GLN A 34 -7.30 6.63 25.61
C GLN A 34 -8.72 7.21 25.70
N GLY A 35 -9.69 6.33 25.95
CA GLY A 35 -11.08 6.72 26.20
C GLY A 35 -11.42 6.73 27.69
N THR A 36 -12.30 7.64 28.13
CA THR A 36 -12.72 7.70 29.55
C THR A 36 -14.19 7.28 29.79
N VAL A 37 -15.02 7.20 28.74
CA VAL A 37 -16.43 6.75 28.80
C VAL A 37 -16.84 6.22 27.42
N VAL A 38 -17.27 4.95 27.30
CA VAL A 38 -17.78 4.23 26.10
C VAL A 38 -17.92 5.09 24.83
N GLU A 39 -16.79 5.51 24.27
CA GLU A 39 -16.75 6.31 23.06
C GLU A 39 -16.46 5.34 21.93
N GLN A 40 -17.47 5.13 21.10
CA GLN A 40 -17.33 4.27 19.94
C GLN A 40 -16.41 4.95 18.94
N LEU A 41 -15.37 4.25 18.51
CA LEU A 41 -14.60 4.61 17.33
C LEU A 41 -15.46 4.20 16.15
N VAL A 42 -16.03 5.18 15.44
CA VAL A 42 -16.73 4.97 14.17
C VAL A 42 -16.26 6.05 13.22
N GLY A 43 -15.55 5.64 12.18
CA GLY A 43 -15.03 6.56 11.15
C GLY A 43 -13.53 6.35 10.90
N SER A 44 -12.83 7.42 10.54
CA SER A 44 -11.39 7.36 10.29
C SER A 44 -10.61 7.22 11.59
N MET A 45 -9.70 6.26 11.68
CA MET A 45 -8.78 6.09 12.84
C MET A 45 -7.75 7.24 12.96
N GLY A 46 -7.77 8.22 12.06
CA GLY A 46 -6.77 9.28 12.01
C GLY A 46 -5.55 8.95 11.15
N PHE A 47 -5.57 7.83 10.40
CA PHE A 47 -4.57 7.54 9.35
C PHE A 47 -4.72 8.45 8.11
N GLY A 48 -5.79 9.26 8.02
CA GLY A 48 -6.20 9.95 6.79
C GLY A 48 -5.24 11.02 6.27
N ASP A 49 -4.41 11.62 7.11
CA ASP A 49 -3.36 12.56 6.68
C ASP A 49 -2.00 11.87 6.45
N PHE A 50 -1.85 10.59 6.85
CA PHE A 50 -0.56 9.87 6.87
C PHE A 50 -0.27 9.04 5.61
N LEU A 51 -1.27 8.79 4.77
CA LEU A 51 -1.19 7.84 3.66
C LEU A 51 -1.42 8.49 2.28
N ASN A 52 -1.20 9.80 2.19
CA ASN A 52 -1.08 10.49 0.91
C ASN A 52 0.33 10.28 0.38
N MET A 53 0.51 9.25 -0.43
CA MET A 53 1.82 8.84 -0.94
C MET A 53 1.90 9.09 -2.44
N ASP A 54 2.94 9.81 -2.85
CA ASP A 54 3.39 9.75 -4.24
C ASP A 54 4.32 8.54 -4.36
N ILE A 55 3.76 7.37 -4.70
CA ILE A 55 4.53 6.13 -4.93
C ILE A 55 5.71 6.38 -5.86
N SER A 56 5.61 7.27 -6.85
CA SER A 56 6.73 7.51 -7.77
C SER A 56 7.91 8.24 -7.15
N ALA A 57 7.70 8.92 -6.03
CA ALA A 57 8.75 9.56 -5.26
C ALA A 57 9.45 8.57 -4.32
N ASN A 58 8.95 7.33 -4.20
CA ASN A 58 9.56 6.30 -3.38
C ASN A 58 11.00 5.97 -3.87
N GLN A 59 11.90 5.80 -2.90
CA GLN A 59 13.34 5.67 -3.16
C GLN A 59 13.69 4.35 -3.83
N GLU A 60 12.96 3.27 -3.57
CA GLU A 60 13.16 1.95 -4.18
C GLU A 60 12.88 1.99 -5.69
N LEU A 61 11.82 2.69 -6.11
CA LEU A 61 11.53 2.91 -7.53
C LEU A 61 12.58 3.78 -8.21
N GLN A 62 13.03 4.85 -7.56
CA GLN A 62 14.09 5.72 -8.08
C GLN A 62 15.42 4.99 -8.24
N ASN A 63 15.81 4.19 -7.24
CA ASN A 63 17.01 3.34 -7.31
C ASN A 63 16.92 2.28 -8.41
N SER A 64 15.70 1.98 -8.86
CA SER A 64 15.43 1.00 -9.91
C SER A 64 15.21 1.63 -11.29
N ASP A 65 15.37 2.94 -11.46
CA ASP A 65 15.07 3.67 -12.71
C ASP A 65 13.63 3.44 -13.24
N ILE A 66 12.68 3.14 -12.36
CA ILE A 66 11.27 2.94 -12.72
C ILE A 66 10.55 4.29 -12.63
N GLN A 67 9.91 4.69 -13.74
CA GLN A 67 9.04 5.87 -13.80
C GLN A 67 7.57 5.45 -13.72
N LYS A 68 6.65 6.38 -13.38
CA LYS A 68 5.20 6.10 -13.29
C LYS A 68 4.67 5.37 -14.54
N ASN A 69 5.07 5.83 -15.72
CA ASN A 69 4.63 5.26 -17.01
C ASN A 69 5.20 3.86 -17.32
N HIS A 70 6.17 3.36 -16.54
CA HIS A 70 6.71 2.00 -16.68
C HIS A 70 5.91 1.00 -15.84
N ILE A 71 5.08 1.45 -14.90
CA ILE A 71 4.32 0.57 -14.01
C ILE A 71 3.20 -0.11 -14.81
N GLU A 72 3.28 -1.44 -14.92
CA GLU A 72 2.27 -2.26 -15.60
C GLU A 72 1.34 -2.95 -14.60
N LYS A 73 1.87 -3.33 -13.43
CA LYS A 73 1.11 -3.94 -12.33
C LYS A 73 1.63 -3.46 -10.99
N ALA A 74 0.73 -3.34 -10.02
CA ALA A 74 1.07 -3.16 -8.63
C ALA A 74 0.09 -3.93 -7.74
N LYS A 75 0.61 -4.66 -6.76
CA LYS A 75 -0.18 -5.49 -5.85
C LYS A 75 0.25 -5.28 -4.41
N LEU A 76 -0.73 -5.13 -3.53
CA LEU A 76 -0.50 -5.17 -2.09
C LEU A 76 -0.11 -6.61 -1.71
N THR A 77 1.05 -6.78 -1.10
CA THR A 77 1.56 -8.11 -0.66
C THR A 77 1.59 -8.25 0.85
N LEU A 78 1.56 -7.13 1.58
CA LEU A 78 1.45 -7.10 3.04
C LEU A 78 0.76 -5.82 3.49
N LEU A 79 -0.13 -5.95 4.46
CA LEU A 79 -0.53 -4.84 5.33
C LEU A 79 -0.57 -5.39 6.76
N ARG A 80 0.35 -4.92 7.59
CA ARG A 80 0.54 -5.36 8.97
C ARG A 80 0.35 -4.20 9.91
N LEU A 81 -0.32 -4.44 11.03
CA LEU A 81 -0.35 -3.52 12.15
C LEU A 81 0.49 -4.04 13.30
N THR A 82 1.16 -3.13 13.99
CA THR A 82 1.94 -3.41 15.21
C THR A 82 1.63 -2.33 16.25
N ILE A 83 1.26 -2.73 17.47
CA ILE A 83 1.25 -1.80 18.61
C ILE A 83 2.70 -1.61 19.05
N THR A 84 3.20 -0.38 18.94
CA THR A 84 4.56 -0.04 19.37
C THR A 84 4.57 0.35 20.84
N ASP A 85 5.54 -0.18 21.59
CA ASP A 85 5.68 0.00 23.04
C ASP A 85 4.37 -0.24 23.86
N PRO A 86 3.73 -1.43 23.72
CA PRO A 86 2.45 -1.69 24.36
C PRO A 86 2.54 -1.61 25.89
N PRO A 87 1.65 -0.86 26.56
CA PRO A 87 1.40 -1.04 27.99
C PRO A 87 1.07 -2.50 28.30
N SER A 88 1.33 -2.94 29.53
CA SER A 88 1.12 -4.34 29.90
C SER A 88 -0.33 -4.78 29.66
N GLY A 89 -0.51 -5.76 28.76
CA GLY A 89 -1.81 -6.30 28.40
C GLY A 89 -2.58 -5.52 27.33
N GLN A 90 -1.97 -4.49 26.71
CA GLN A 90 -2.56 -3.80 25.56
C GLN A 90 -2.42 -4.66 24.30
N ASP A 91 -3.53 -4.89 23.62
CA ASP A 91 -3.65 -5.59 22.34
C ASP A 91 -4.66 -4.87 21.44
N PHE A 92 -5.01 -5.44 20.28
CA PHE A 92 -5.98 -4.85 19.35
C PHE A 92 -7.46 -5.13 19.68
N THR A 93 -7.81 -5.77 20.80
CA THR A 93 -9.20 -6.14 21.12
C THR A 93 -10.13 -4.97 21.43
N PHE A 94 -9.61 -3.73 21.43
CA PHE A 94 -10.43 -2.52 21.44
C PHE A 94 -11.03 -2.21 20.06
N LEU A 95 -10.56 -2.88 18.99
CA LEU A 95 -11.10 -2.80 17.64
C LEU A 95 -12.08 -3.94 17.38
N ASP A 96 -13.22 -3.59 16.80
CA ASP A 96 -14.19 -4.57 16.31
C ASP A 96 -13.87 -4.92 14.86
N SER A 97 -13.61 -3.92 14.01
CA SER A 97 -13.20 -4.11 12.61
C SER A 97 -12.31 -2.99 12.11
N LEU A 98 -11.51 -3.30 11.09
CA LEU A 98 -10.67 -2.34 10.39
C LEU A 98 -10.63 -2.64 8.90
N GLU A 99 -10.85 -1.63 8.08
CA GLU A 99 -10.78 -1.73 6.62
C GLU A 99 -9.87 -0.63 6.05
N PHE A 100 -9.02 -0.99 5.09
CA PHE A 100 -8.21 -0.06 4.32
C PHE A 100 -8.73 0.07 2.90
N PHE A 101 -8.73 1.29 2.38
CA PHE A 101 -9.19 1.63 1.05
C PHE A 101 -8.15 2.45 0.30
N VAL A 102 -7.98 2.18 -0.99
CA VAL A 102 -7.20 3.01 -1.91
C VAL A 102 -8.12 3.88 -2.76
N GLU A 103 -7.72 5.13 -2.99
CA GLU A 103 -8.41 6.06 -3.89
C GLU A 103 -7.40 6.98 -4.61
N SER A 104 -7.79 7.50 -5.77
CA SER A 104 -7.03 8.51 -6.51
C SER A 104 -8.00 9.41 -7.30
N PRO A 105 -7.55 10.55 -7.85
CA PRO A 105 -8.42 11.43 -8.65
C PRO A 105 -9.16 10.73 -9.80
N ASN A 106 -8.50 9.78 -10.46
CA ASN A 106 -8.98 9.15 -11.68
C ASN A 106 -9.41 7.68 -11.49
N ALA A 107 -9.30 7.13 -10.28
CA ALA A 107 -9.73 5.77 -9.96
C ALA A 107 -10.71 5.71 -8.78
N SER A 108 -11.70 4.82 -8.87
CA SER A 108 -12.73 4.64 -7.84
C SER A 108 -12.12 4.16 -6.52
N LYS A 109 -12.64 4.61 -5.38
CA LYS A 109 -12.28 4.05 -4.06
C LYS A 109 -12.54 2.53 -4.02
N GLN A 110 -11.54 1.75 -3.63
CA GLN A 110 -11.63 0.29 -3.49
C GLN A 110 -11.02 -0.17 -2.17
N ARG A 111 -11.61 -1.18 -1.53
CA ARG A 111 -11.04 -1.81 -0.34
C ARG A 111 -9.86 -2.69 -0.74
N ILE A 112 -8.76 -2.59 -0.01
CA ILE A 112 -7.50 -3.29 -0.31
C ILE A 112 -7.09 -4.27 0.78
N ALA A 113 -7.54 -4.05 2.02
CA ALA A 113 -7.30 -4.95 3.13
C ALA A 113 -8.38 -4.78 4.21
N HIS A 114 -8.63 -5.83 4.99
CA HIS A 114 -9.52 -5.75 6.14
C HIS A 114 -9.18 -6.78 7.22
N LEU A 115 -9.76 -6.56 8.40
CA LEU A 115 -9.87 -7.57 9.45
C LEU A 115 -11.17 -7.30 10.23
N ASP A 116 -11.98 -8.35 10.40
CA ASP A 116 -13.34 -8.25 10.99
C ASP A 116 -13.37 -8.64 12.48
N ALA A 117 -12.25 -9.12 13.04
CA ALA A 117 -12.10 -9.47 14.44
C ALA A 117 -10.62 -9.51 14.83
N PHE A 118 -10.31 -9.14 16.08
CA PHE A 118 -8.96 -9.14 16.63
C PHE A 118 -8.87 -10.11 17.81
N GLU A 119 -7.88 -11.00 17.78
CA GLU A 119 -7.67 -11.99 18.84
C GLU A 119 -6.96 -11.36 20.05
N ALA A 120 -7.27 -11.89 21.23
CA ALA A 120 -6.69 -11.40 22.48
C ALA A 120 -5.20 -11.74 22.59
N GLY A 121 -4.41 -10.79 23.07
CA GLY A 121 -2.98 -10.91 23.29
C GLY A 121 -2.11 -10.66 22.05
N GLU A 122 -2.69 -10.33 20.90
CA GLU A 122 -1.94 -10.00 19.69
C GLU A 122 -1.58 -8.51 19.66
N THR A 123 -0.28 -8.22 19.62
CA THR A 123 0.26 -6.86 19.41
C THR A 123 0.72 -6.64 17.98
N THR A 124 0.66 -7.68 17.14
CA THR A 124 0.99 -7.63 15.71
C THR A 124 -0.01 -8.49 14.97
N VAL A 125 -0.65 -7.93 13.95
CA VAL A 125 -1.65 -8.62 13.13
C VAL A 125 -1.42 -8.31 11.64
N ASP A 126 -1.54 -9.33 10.80
CA ASP A 126 -1.56 -9.19 9.35
C ASP A 126 -3.03 -9.11 8.90
N LEU A 127 -3.36 -8.15 8.06
CA LEU A 127 -4.71 -8.01 7.53
C LEU A 127 -4.94 -8.97 6.36
N GLU A 128 -6.21 -9.32 6.14
CA GLU A 128 -6.64 -10.03 4.94
C GLU A 128 -6.60 -9.06 3.75
N LEU A 129 -5.93 -9.45 2.66
CA LEU A 129 -5.73 -8.60 1.48
C LEU A 129 -6.80 -8.91 0.41
N ASP A 130 -7.40 -7.87 -0.13
CA ASP A 130 -8.28 -7.96 -1.29
C ASP A 130 -7.44 -7.99 -2.58
N ASP A 131 -7.84 -8.78 -3.58
CA ASP A 131 -7.15 -8.84 -4.88
C ASP A 131 -7.49 -7.62 -5.76
N VAL A 132 -6.89 -6.47 -5.40
CA VAL A 132 -7.02 -5.20 -6.12
C VAL A 132 -5.78 -4.93 -6.95
N GLU A 133 -5.97 -4.44 -8.19
CA GLU A 133 -4.87 -3.96 -9.04
C GLU A 133 -4.58 -2.49 -8.70
N LEU A 134 -3.38 -2.21 -8.19
CA LEU A 134 -3.00 -0.89 -7.70
C LEU A 134 -2.33 -0.01 -8.77
N ALA A 135 -1.94 -0.56 -9.93
CA ALA A 135 -1.31 0.23 -10.99
C ALA A 135 -2.10 1.48 -11.41
N PRO A 136 -3.45 1.44 -11.55
CA PRO A 136 -4.25 2.64 -11.87
C PRO A 136 -4.14 3.76 -10.83
N TYR A 137 -3.85 3.42 -9.57
CA TYR A 137 -3.69 4.37 -8.48
C TYR A 137 -2.24 4.86 -8.36
N ALA A 138 -1.27 3.95 -8.47
CA ALA A 138 0.16 4.25 -8.39
C ALA A 138 0.67 5.12 -9.57
N THR A 139 -0.05 5.09 -10.69
CA THR A 139 0.26 5.89 -11.89
C THR A 139 -0.48 7.23 -11.96
N ASP A 140 -1.39 7.49 -11.01
CA ASP A 140 -2.11 8.76 -10.89
C ASP A 140 -1.23 9.86 -10.27
N ASP A 141 -1.75 11.09 -10.17
CA ASP A 141 -1.04 12.22 -9.59
C ASP A 141 -0.68 11.95 -8.11
N TYR A 142 -1.64 11.40 -7.35
CA TYR A 142 -1.44 10.92 -5.99
C TYR A 142 -2.29 9.68 -5.73
N MET A 143 -1.78 8.80 -4.89
CA MET A 143 -2.52 7.68 -4.32
C MET A 143 -2.78 7.97 -2.84
N ASN A 144 -4.03 7.83 -2.43
CA ASN A 144 -4.42 7.97 -1.04
C ASN A 144 -4.89 6.62 -0.50
N VAL A 145 -4.35 6.22 0.65
CA VAL A 145 -4.87 5.07 1.40
C VAL A 145 -5.59 5.59 2.64
N THR A 146 -6.79 5.11 2.91
CA THR A 146 -7.60 5.53 4.05
C THR A 146 -8.01 4.33 4.87
N ALA A 147 -8.21 4.52 6.17
CA ALA A 147 -8.65 3.46 7.06
C ALA A 147 -10.00 3.82 7.69
N GLU A 148 -10.93 2.88 7.68
CA GLU A 148 -12.20 2.95 8.37
C GLU A 148 -12.19 1.92 9.51
N VAL A 149 -12.52 2.37 10.71
CA VAL A 149 -12.49 1.53 11.92
C VAL A 149 -13.83 1.52 12.62
N THR A 150 -14.16 0.37 13.19
CA THR A 150 -15.17 0.25 14.24
C THR A 150 -14.56 -0.32 15.52
N GLY A 151 -15.01 0.16 16.68
CA GLY A 151 -14.54 -0.33 17.96
C GLY A 151 -14.81 0.66 19.09
N ARG A 152 -13.95 0.61 20.09
CA ARG A 152 -13.94 1.51 21.25
C ARG A 152 -12.54 2.07 21.43
N ARG A 153 -12.40 3.21 22.11
CA ARG A 153 -11.07 3.68 22.48
C ARG A 153 -10.37 2.71 23.45
N PRO A 154 -9.04 2.56 23.35
CA PRO A 154 -8.26 1.74 24.27
C PRO A 154 -8.23 2.34 25.68
N ASP A 155 -7.84 1.52 26.66
CA ASP A 155 -7.72 1.94 28.06
C ASP A 155 -6.49 2.83 28.32
N ASN A 156 -5.50 2.77 27.42
CA ASN A 156 -4.29 3.60 27.45
C ASN A 156 -4.02 4.13 26.03
N ASP A 157 -3.32 5.26 25.95
CA ASP A 157 -2.83 5.77 24.67
C ASP A 157 -2.01 4.65 23.99
N THR A 158 -2.38 4.33 22.76
CA THR A 158 -1.83 3.18 22.03
C THR A 158 -1.26 3.66 20.71
N THR A 159 0.06 3.54 20.55
CA THR A 159 0.72 3.82 19.28
C THR A 159 0.62 2.58 18.39
N ILE A 160 0.18 2.79 17.15
CA ILE A 160 0.04 1.74 16.14
C ILE A 160 0.88 2.11 14.93
N GLU A 161 1.80 1.23 14.56
CA GLU A 161 2.52 1.26 13.29
C GLU A 161 1.77 0.40 12.26
N ALA A 162 1.55 0.94 11.08
CA ALA A 162 1.10 0.22 9.90
C ALA A 162 2.28 0.06 8.94
N LEU A 163 2.58 -1.17 8.56
CA LEU A 163 3.57 -1.55 7.55
C LEU A 163 2.85 -2.03 6.30
N MET A 164 3.11 -1.38 5.17
CA MET A 164 2.56 -1.74 3.88
C MET A 164 3.66 -2.18 2.92
N ARG A 165 3.43 -3.27 2.18
CA ARG A 165 4.31 -3.68 1.07
C ARG A 165 3.55 -3.80 -0.23
N ILE A 166 4.11 -3.18 -1.26
CA ILE A 166 3.56 -3.19 -2.62
C ILE A 166 4.62 -3.79 -3.54
N GLU A 167 4.25 -4.88 -4.23
CA GLU A 167 5.04 -5.37 -5.35
C GLU A 167 4.64 -4.60 -6.62
N VAL A 168 5.63 -4.02 -7.29
CA VAL A 168 5.48 -3.30 -8.55
C VAL A 168 6.19 -4.06 -9.66
N VAL A 169 5.46 -4.35 -10.74
CA VAL A 169 6.02 -4.89 -11.98
C VAL A 169 6.04 -3.79 -13.02
N ALA A 170 7.24 -3.50 -13.52
CA ALA A 170 7.48 -2.47 -14.50
C ALA A 170 8.06 -3.02 -15.81
N LYS A 171 7.72 -2.35 -16.90
CA LYS A 171 8.23 -2.60 -18.25
C LYS A 171 9.07 -1.41 -18.69
N LEU A 172 10.34 -1.66 -19.03
CA LEU A 172 11.35 -0.68 -19.40
C LEU A 172 11.67 -0.70 -20.91
#